data_AF-A0A7S3W4Z7-F1
#
_entry.id   AF-A0A7S3W4Z7-F1
#
_cell.length_a   1.000
_cell.length_b   1.000
_cell.length_c   1.000
_cell.angle_alpha   90.00
_cell.angle_beta   90.00
_cell.angle_gamma   90.00
#
_symmetry.space_group_name_H-M   'P 1'
#
loop_
_entity.id
_entity.type
_entity.pdbx_description
1 polymer ?
#
loop_
_entity_poly.entity_id
_entity_poly.type
_entity_poly.pdbx_seq_one_letter_code
_entity_poly.pdbx_strand_id
1 'polypeptide(L)'
;GELNGIHTQVAGMLCNGKPVYQTSAGDYILFQPSGSSQWELSDGEDAASCKARGWVHSAVNVCSASPEACDGRWREVYGTCTKSWWTGSVSCDGGWRDVTSLEVTPLVLPPSPPHYPPGTVNKVEHGDTFGDWGGSCTCPDGAVYSVGDGGSGCKSLQCFGGLSGKCGPNNSKGRHVRVTCALPEG
;
A
#
# COMPACT_ATOMS: atom_id res chain seq x y z
N GLY A 1 1.77 -16.52 -4.51
CA GLY A 1 1.61 -16.27 -3.07
C GLY A 1 0.59 -15.16 -2.88
N GLU A 2 0.29 -14.80 -1.64
CA GLU A 2 -0.59 -13.68 -1.24
C GLU A 2 -0.15 -12.32 -1.83
N LEU A 3 1.09 -12.26 -2.32
CA LEU A 3 1.75 -11.12 -2.94
C LEU A 3 1.74 -11.16 -4.48
N ASN A 4 1.22 -12.24 -5.07
CA ASN A 4 1.01 -12.31 -6.52
C ASN A 4 -0.27 -11.56 -6.86
N GLY A 5 -0.18 -10.59 -7.75
CA GLY A 5 -1.35 -9.84 -8.18
C GLY A 5 -1.00 -8.57 -8.93
N ILE A 6 -2.04 -7.91 -9.39
CA ILE A 6 -1.95 -6.63 -10.10
C ILE A 6 -1.78 -5.52 -9.06
N HIS A 7 -0.68 -4.80 -9.16
CA HIS A 7 -0.40 -3.61 -8.36
C HIS A 7 -0.73 -2.38 -9.20
N THR A 8 -1.65 -1.56 -8.71
CA THR A 8 -2.09 -0.34 -9.40
C THR A 8 -1.45 0.87 -8.74
N GLN A 9 -0.92 1.78 -9.54
CA GLN A 9 -0.32 3.00 -9.01
C GLN A 9 -1.37 3.83 -8.25
N VAL A 10 -0.98 4.36 -7.09
CA VAL A 10 -1.76 5.31 -6.30
C VAL A 10 -1.39 6.70 -6.79
N ALA A 11 -2.32 7.34 -7.50
CA ALA A 11 -2.06 8.63 -8.12
C ALA A 11 -1.68 9.70 -7.08
N GLY A 12 -0.76 10.61 -7.45
CA GLY A 12 -0.32 11.70 -6.58
C GLY A 12 0.53 11.28 -5.37
N MET A 13 0.64 10.00 -5.07
CA MET A 13 1.45 9.48 -3.96
C MET A 13 2.84 9.12 -4.45
N LEU A 14 3.85 9.72 -3.82
CA LEU A 14 5.26 9.50 -4.11
C LEU A 14 6.03 9.14 -2.85
N CYS A 15 6.90 8.15 -2.97
CA CYS A 15 7.95 7.86 -2.00
C CYS A 15 9.31 7.99 -2.65
N ASN A 16 10.21 8.76 -2.02
CA ASN A 16 11.53 9.06 -2.60
C ASN A 16 11.45 9.63 -4.04
N GLY A 17 10.38 10.38 -4.35
CA GLY A 17 10.09 10.89 -5.69
C GLY A 17 9.64 9.83 -6.70
N LYS A 18 9.34 8.60 -6.26
CA LYS A 18 8.86 7.48 -7.07
C LYS A 18 7.41 7.15 -6.79
N PRO A 19 6.67 6.66 -7.79
CA PRO A 19 5.28 6.26 -7.62
C PRO A 19 5.10 5.14 -6.60
N VAL A 20 3.97 5.19 -5.90
CA VAL A 20 3.51 4.16 -4.96
C VAL A 20 2.43 3.31 -5.63
N TYR A 21 2.36 2.01 -5.35
CA TYR A 21 1.38 1.10 -5.93
C TYR A 21 0.70 0.27 -4.85
N GLN A 22 -0.59 -0.04 -5.02
CA GLN A 22 -1.40 -0.83 -4.08
C GLN A 22 -1.95 -2.07 -4.79
N THR A 23 -2.02 -3.20 -4.09
CA THR A 23 -2.68 -4.42 -4.60
C THR A 23 -4.19 -4.24 -4.65
N SER A 24 -4.89 -5.03 -5.49
CA SER A 24 -6.37 -5.04 -5.53
C SER A 24 -7.03 -5.42 -4.19
N ALA A 25 -6.31 -6.11 -3.31
CA ALA A 25 -6.79 -6.43 -1.96
C ALA A 25 -6.68 -5.22 -1.01
N GLY A 26 -5.76 -4.28 -1.28
CA GLY A 26 -5.50 -3.11 -0.45
C GLY A 26 -4.47 -3.34 0.66
N ASP A 27 -4.03 -4.59 0.84
CA ASP A 27 -3.28 -5.08 1.99
C ASP A 27 -1.80 -4.64 1.98
N TYR A 28 -1.20 -4.53 0.79
CA TYR A 28 0.22 -4.24 0.62
C TYR A 28 0.46 -3.09 -0.35
N ILE A 29 1.43 -2.27 0.01
CA ILE A 29 1.86 -1.09 -0.74
C ILE A 29 3.29 -1.30 -1.23
N LEU A 30 3.47 -1.22 -2.54
CA LEU A 30 4.75 -1.27 -3.22
C LEU A 30 5.30 0.14 -3.40
N PHE A 31 6.48 0.42 -2.85
CA PHE A 31 7.12 1.74 -2.93
C PHE A 31 8.65 1.61 -2.84
N GLN A 32 9.36 2.69 -3.16
CA GLN A 32 10.80 2.79 -2.94
C GLN A 32 11.08 3.58 -1.64
N PRO A 33 11.68 2.96 -0.62
CA PRO A 33 11.99 3.64 0.63
C PRO A 33 13.03 4.75 0.48
N SER A 34 13.00 5.70 1.40
CA SER A 34 13.99 6.77 1.45
C SER A 34 15.39 6.21 1.73
N GLY A 35 16.38 6.62 0.94
CA GLY A 35 17.76 6.14 1.09
C GLY A 35 18.00 4.72 0.57
N SER A 36 17.03 4.11 -0.10
CA SER A 36 17.15 2.80 -0.75
C SER A 36 16.92 2.93 -2.26
N SER A 37 17.61 2.09 -3.03
CA SER A 37 17.33 1.85 -4.45
C SER A 37 16.41 0.65 -4.66
N GLN A 38 16.14 -0.12 -3.61
CA GLN A 38 15.30 -1.30 -3.68
C GLN A 38 13.84 -0.90 -3.59
N TRP A 39 12.99 -1.59 -4.36
CA TRP A 39 11.55 -1.53 -4.19
C TRP A 39 11.12 -2.53 -3.12
N GLU A 40 10.14 -2.16 -2.30
CA GLU A 40 9.61 -3.05 -1.27
C GLU A 40 8.09 -3.03 -1.20
N LEU A 41 7.52 -4.17 -0.81
CA LEU A 41 6.13 -4.25 -0.36
C LEU A 41 6.09 -4.15 1.15
N SER A 42 5.43 -3.13 1.67
CA SER A 42 5.12 -2.99 3.11
C SER A 42 3.67 -2.59 3.34
N ASP A 43 3.30 -2.34 4.60
CA ASP A 43 2.01 -1.74 4.92
C ASP A 43 1.99 -0.27 4.52
N GLY A 44 0.77 0.26 4.52
CA GLY A 44 0.57 1.68 4.25
C GLY A 44 1.21 2.61 5.28
N GLU A 45 1.47 2.18 6.52
CA GLU A 45 2.16 3.03 7.51
C GLU A 45 3.61 3.29 7.11
N ASP A 46 4.33 2.24 6.73
CA ASP A 46 5.70 2.36 6.24
C ASP A 46 5.76 3.09 4.91
N ALA A 47 4.81 2.83 4.00
CA ALA A 47 4.71 3.54 2.74
C ALA A 47 4.40 5.04 2.95
N ALA A 48 3.50 5.41 3.86
CA ALA A 48 3.21 6.81 4.18
C ALA A 48 4.42 7.57 4.74
N SER A 49 5.33 6.85 5.38
CA SER A 49 6.58 7.41 5.91
C SER A 49 7.81 7.10 5.04
N CYS A 50 7.64 6.42 3.91
CA CYS A 50 8.69 5.87 3.05
C CYS A 50 9.83 5.18 3.82
N LYS A 51 9.48 4.37 4.84
CA LYS A 51 10.42 3.66 5.72
C LYS A 51 10.74 2.28 5.15
N ALA A 52 12.03 1.92 5.12
CA ALA A 52 12.51 0.62 4.64
C ALA A 52 12.19 -0.51 5.65
N ARG A 53 10.97 -1.01 5.63
CA ARG A 53 10.44 -1.98 6.61
C ARG A 53 9.53 -3.04 5.97
N GLY A 54 9.64 -3.20 4.65
CA GLY A 54 8.84 -4.15 3.87
C GLY A 54 9.13 -5.64 4.12
N TRP A 55 8.19 -6.47 3.68
CA TRP A 55 8.21 -7.94 3.72
C TRP A 55 8.80 -8.57 2.45
N VAL A 56 8.81 -7.82 1.36
CA VAL A 56 9.32 -8.24 0.04
C VAL A 56 10.24 -7.16 -0.44
N HIS A 57 11.37 -7.53 -1.01
CA HIS A 57 12.28 -6.58 -1.63
C HIS A 57 12.65 -7.04 -3.03
N SER A 58 12.84 -6.10 -3.95
CA SER A 58 13.44 -6.37 -5.25
C SER A 58 14.90 -6.83 -5.07
N ALA A 59 15.35 -7.83 -5.85
CA ALA A 59 16.75 -8.22 -5.83
C ALA A 59 17.64 -7.01 -6.22
N VAL A 60 18.63 -6.72 -5.38
CA VAL A 60 19.47 -5.51 -5.34
C VAL A 60 19.79 -4.86 -6.70
N ASN A 61 19.60 -3.53 -6.79
CA ASN A 61 20.14 -2.58 -7.78
C ASN A 61 19.86 -2.80 -9.28
N VAL A 62 19.01 -3.75 -9.68
CA VAL A 62 18.67 -3.94 -11.10
C VAL A 62 17.42 -3.17 -11.53
N CYS A 63 16.61 -2.74 -10.56
CA CYS A 63 15.37 -2.04 -10.79
C CYS A 63 15.64 -0.53 -10.89
N SER A 64 15.23 0.06 -12.00
CA SER A 64 15.47 1.46 -12.32
C SER A 64 14.42 2.38 -11.66
N ALA A 65 13.94 3.41 -12.39
CA ALA A 65 13.03 4.42 -11.89
C ALA A 65 11.63 3.89 -11.48
N SER A 66 11.31 2.66 -11.83
CA SER A 66 9.99 2.07 -11.69
C SER A 66 10.07 0.54 -11.45
N PRO A 67 9.07 -0.06 -10.81
CA PRO A 67 9.11 -1.48 -10.40
C PRO A 67 8.84 -2.45 -11.55
N GLU A 68 8.35 -2.01 -12.71
CA GLU A 68 8.20 -2.86 -13.90
C GLU A 68 9.57 -3.39 -14.38
N ALA A 69 10.64 -2.64 -14.14
CA ALA A 69 12.01 -3.08 -14.43
C ALA A 69 12.48 -4.24 -13.53
N CYS A 70 11.73 -4.59 -12.50
CA CYS A 70 12.00 -5.73 -11.61
C CYS A 70 11.34 -7.03 -12.05
N ASP A 71 10.65 -7.07 -13.21
CA ASP A 71 9.90 -8.25 -13.64
C ASP A 71 10.75 -9.55 -13.53
N GLY A 72 10.22 -10.53 -12.80
CA GLY A 72 10.90 -11.79 -12.48
C GLY A 72 12.07 -11.75 -11.46
N ARG A 73 12.32 -10.64 -10.75
CA ARG A 73 13.45 -10.48 -9.80
C ARG A 73 13.03 -9.95 -8.43
N TRP A 74 12.02 -10.56 -7.84
CA TRP A 74 11.51 -10.22 -6.52
C TRP A 74 11.84 -11.31 -5.52
N ARG A 75 12.21 -10.95 -4.29
CA ARG A 75 12.37 -11.92 -3.20
C ARG A 75 11.40 -11.59 -2.09
N GLU A 76 10.55 -12.54 -1.74
CA GLU A 76 9.75 -12.49 -0.53
C GLU A 76 10.45 -13.26 0.59
N VAL A 77 10.30 -12.77 1.81
CA VAL A 77 10.56 -13.59 2.98
C VAL A 77 9.38 -14.54 3.15
N TYR A 78 9.63 -15.85 3.21
CA TYR A 78 8.59 -16.85 3.48
C TYR A 78 8.65 -17.34 4.93
N GLY A 79 7.59 -18.02 5.38
CA GLY A 79 7.45 -18.49 6.76
C GLY A 79 6.49 -17.63 7.58
N THR A 80 6.46 -17.83 8.90
CA THR A 80 5.65 -17.01 9.80
C THR A 80 6.39 -15.70 10.05
N CYS A 81 5.89 -14.61 9.47
CA CYS A 81 6.44 -13.28 9.66
C CYS A 81 5.69 -12.55 10.79
N THR A 82 6.44 -11.91 11.68
CA THR A 82 5.91 -11.02 12.71
C THR A 82 6.53 -9.64 12.56
N LYS A 83 5.70 -8.60 12.64
CA LYS A 83 6.17 -7.22 12.69
C LYS A 83 6.20 -6.75 14.13
N SER A 84 7.37 -6.33 14.59
CA SER A 84 7.54 -5.75 15.92
C SER A 84 6.76 -4.44 16.00
N TRP A 85 5.81 -4.36 16.92
CA TRP A 85 5.02 -3.15 17.18
C TRP A 85 5.86 -1.99 17.76
N TRP A 86 7.05 -2.28 18.31
CA TRP A 86 7.96 -1.27 18.88
C TRP A 86 8.96 -0.75 17.85
N THR A 87 9.62 -1.66 17.14
CA THR A 87 10.71 -1.30 16.22
C THR A 87 10.24 -1.21 14.77
N GLY A 88 9.03 -1.68 14.45
CA GLY A 88 8.53 -1.84 13.08
C GLY A 88 9.33 -2.85 12.27
N SER A 89 10.29 -3.55 12.88
CA SER A 89 11.13 -4.54 12.21
C SER A 89 10.31 -5.78 11.93
N VAL A 90 10.41 -6.27 10.71
CA VAL A 90 9.84 -7.55 10.29
C VAL A 90 10.86 -8.65 10.58
N SER A 91 10.43 -9.68 11.31
CA SER A 91 11.19 -10.90 11.55
C SER A 91 10.37 -12.09 11.06
N CYS A 92 10.97 -12.94 10.24
CA CYS A 92 10.33 -14.16 9.77
C CYS A 92 11.20 -15.37 10.08
N ASP A 93 10.56 -16.48 10.42
CA ASP A 93 11.26 -17.73 10.76
C ASP A 93 11.67 -18.55 9.52
N GLY A 94 11.27 -18.13 8.32
CA GLY A 94 11.68 -18.78 7.07
C GLY A 94 12.78 -18.04 6.34
N GLY A 95 13.00 -18.44 5.08
CA GLY A 95 14.09 -17.93 4.24
C GLY A 95 13.60 -16.96 3.18
N TRP A 96 14.42 -16.79 2.14
CA TRP A 96 14.09 -16.01 0.95
C TRP A 96 13.63 -16.94 -0.17
N ARG A 97 12.55 -16.59 -0.87
CA ARG A 97 12.16 -17.26 -2.13
C ARG A 97 11.84 -16.24 -3.21
N ASP A 98 12.01 -16.64 -4.46
CA ASP A 98 11.72 -15.78 -5.60
C ASP A 98 10.21 -15.66 -5.81
N VAL A 99 9.73 -14.43 -6.00
CA VAL A 99 8.35 -14.12 -6.42
C VAL A 99 8.34 -14.01 -7.94
N THR A 100 7.66 -14.95 -8.59
CA THR A 100 7.70 -15.14 -10.04
C THR A 100 6.62 -14.36 -10.80
N SER A 101 5.70 -13.68 -10.13
CA SER A 101 4.64 -12.90 -10.80
C SER A 101 4.19 -11.74 -9.91
N LEU A 102 4.82 -10.59 -10.12
CA LEU A 102 4.39 -9.29 -9.60
C LEU A 102 4.18 -8.39 -10.80
N GLU A 103 2.93 -8.26 -11.23
CA GLU A 103 2.57 -7.41 -12.36
C GLU A 103 2.21 -6.02 -11.85
N VAL A 104 2.87 -5.00 -12.40
CA VAL A 104 2.60 -3.61 -12.08
C VAL A 104 1.91 -2.96 -13.27
N THR A 105 0.75 -2.36 -13.03
CA THR A 105 0.07 -1.54 -14.03
C THR A 105 0.39 -0.08 -13.73
N PRO A 106 1.27 0.57 -14.50
CA PRO A 106 1.49 2.01 -14.34
C PRO A 106 0.18 2.74 -14.67
N LEU A 107 -0.14 3.78 -13.90
CA LEU A 107 -1.10 4.75 -14.38
C LEU A 107 -0.41 5.53 -15.51
N VAL A 108 -1.07 5.66 -16.65
CA VAL A 108 -0.68 6.64 -17.65
C VAL A 108 -0.95 8.01 -17.02
N LEU A 109 0.01 8.53 -16.26
CA LEU A 109 -0.12 9.85 -15.65
C LEU A 109 0.19 10.92 -16.72
N PRO A 110 -0.67 11.94 -16.87
CA PRO A 110 -0.31 13.12 -17.62
C PRO A 110 0.85 13.83 -16.91
N PRO A 111 1.65 14.64 -17.64
CA PRO A 111 2.75 15.42 -17.08
C PRO A 111 2.32 16.55 -16.12
N SER A 112 1.05 16.60 -15.70
CA SER A 112 0.47 17.67 -14.88
C SER A 112 0.14 17.14 -13.48
N PRO A 113 0.13 17.98 -12.43
CA PRO A 113 -0.40 17.60 -11.13
C PRO A 113 -1.81 17.00 -11.29
N PRO A 114 -2.16 15.94 -10.54
CA PRO A 114 -3.45 15.28 -10.67
C PRO A 114 -4.58 16.29 -10.43
N HIS A 115 -5.24 16.72 -11.49
CA HIS A 115 -6.42 17.58 -11.42
C HIS A 115 -7.64 16.67 -11.27
N TYR A 116 -8.27 16.70 -10.10
CA TYR A 116 -9.55 16.02 -9.93
C TYR A 116 -10.62 16.78 -10.72
N PRO A 117 -11.34 16.11 -11.64
CA PRO A 117 -12.49 16.71 -12.28
C PRO A 117 -13.50 17.16 -11.22
N PRO A 118 -14.10 18.35 -11.36
CA PRO A 118 -15.21 18.75 -10.51
C PRO A 118 -16.34 17.70 -10.61
N GLY A 119 -16.56 16.95 -9.52
CA GLY A 119 -17.60 15.93 -9.43
C GLY A 119 -17.10 14.51 -9.16
N THR A 120 -15.80 14.23 -9.31
CA THR A 120 -15.23 12.93 -8.90
C THR A 120 -14.95 12.97 -7.40
N VAL A 121 -15.77 12.27 -6.61
CA VAL A 121 -15.72 12.28 -5.14
C VAL A 121 -15.32 10.93 -4.57
N ASN A 122 -14.59 10.92 -3.45
CA ASN A 122 -14.31 9.70 -2.71
C ASN A 122 -15.62 9.09 -2.21
N LYS A 123 -15.76 7.77 -2.40
CA LYS A 123 -16.94 7.03 -1.97
C LYS A 123 -16.71 6.48 -0.55
N VAL A 124 -17.54 6.91 0.39
CA VAL A 124 -17.55 6.41 1.78
C VAL A 124 -18.74 5.48 1.96
N GLU A 125 -18.49 4.28 2.47
CA GLU A 125 -19.51 3.25 2.69
C GLU A 125 -19.49 2.80 4.15
N HIS A 126 -20.68 2.49 4.68
CA HIS A 126 -20.84 1.96 6.03
C HIS A 126 -21.35 0.52 5.98
N GLY A 127 -20.76 -0.37 6.76
CA GLY A 127 -21.16 -1.77 6.81
C GLY A 127 -20.53 -2.51 7.98
N ASP A 128 -21.34 -3.29 8.71
CA ASP A 128 -20.91 -3.98 9.94
C ASP A 128 -19.77 -4.98 9.71
N THR A 129 -19.60 -5.45 8.47
CA THR A 129 -18.50 -6.33 8.07
C THR A 129 -17.15 -5.61 7.91
N PHE A 130 -17.11 -4.27 8.02
CA PHE A 130 -15.88 -3.50 7.86
C PHE A 130 -15.06 -3.39 9.15
N GLY A 131 -15.51 -4.00 10.25
CA GLY A 131 -14.71 -4.18 11.47
C GLY A 131 -14.69 -2.99 12.41
N ASP A 132 -14.44 -3.29 13.69
CA ASP A 132 -14.37 -2.31 14.78
C ASP A 132 -12.98 -1.69 14.93
N TRP A 133 -11.95 -2.41 14.51
CA TRP A 133 -10.59 -1.93 14.47
C TRP A 133 -10.35 -1.21 13.15
N GLY A 134 -9.28 -0.43 13.07
CA GLY A 134 -8.91 0.17 11.79
C GLY A 134 -7.96 1.34 11.94
N GLY A 135 -7.91 2.17 10.91
CA GLY A 135 -6.90 3.21 10.78
C GLY A 135 -7.36 4.34 9.86
N SER A 136 -6.39 5.07 9.31
CA SER A 136 -6.67 6.15 8.36
C SER A 136 -6.54 5.69 6.92
N CYS A 137 -7.21 6.39 6.01
CA CYS A 137 -7.11 6.25 4.57
C CYS A 137 -6.90 7.64 3.98
N THR A 138 -5.74 7.87 3.37
CA THR A 138 -5.43 9.15 2.72
C THR A 138 -5.63 9.02 1.21
N CYS A 139 -6.63 9.72 0.68
CA CYS A 139 -6.94 9.69 -0.75
C CYS A 139 -6.03 10.63 -1.56
N PRO A 140 -5.91 10.41 -2.88
CA PRO A 140 -5.08 11.24 -3.77
C PRO A 140 -5.48 12.74 -3.80
N ASP A 141 -6.74 13.05 -3.49
CA ASP A 141 -7.24 14.42 -3.34
C ASP A 141 -6.78 15.09 -2.00
N GLY A 142 -6.05 14.36 -1.17
CA GLY A 142 -5.55 14.80 0.14
C GLY A 142 -6.53 14.59 1.29
N ALA A 143 -7.75 14.12 1.03
CA ALA A 143 -8.72 13.85 2.08
C ALA A 143 -8.29 12.63 2.93
N VAL A 144 -8.50 12.73 4.24
CA VAL A 144 -8.18 11.65 5.20
C VAL A 144 -9.45 11.15 5.85
N TYR A 145 -9.69 9.85 5.74
CA TYR A 145 -10.85 9.16 6.32
C TYR A 145 -10.42 8.16 7.38
N SER A 146 -11.24 7.95 8.40
CA SER A 146 -11.09 6.79 9.28
C SER A 146 -11.84 5.61 8.67
N VAL A 147 -11.17 4.47 8.54
CA VAL A 147 -11.70 3.25 7.92
C VAL A 147 -11.50 2.06 8.84
N GLY A 148 -12.34 1.04 8.70
CA GLY A 148 -12.23 -0.20 9.44
C GLY A 148 -11.22 -1.18 8.84
N ASP A 149 -10.94 -2.27 9.52
CA ASP A 149 -9.97 -3.31 9.10
C ASP A 149 -10.61 -4.53 8.43
N GLY A 150 -11.93 -4.52 8.23
CA GLY A 150 -12.66 -5.67 7.68
C GLY A 150 -12.70 -6.90 8.60
N GLY A 151 -12.37 -6.76 9.89
CA GLY A 151 -12.19 -7.88 10.81
C GLY A 151 -10.92 -8.68 10.55
N SER A 152 -9.97 -8.12 9.79
CA SER A 152 -8.71 -8.78 9.42
C SER A 152 -7.69 -8.86 10.56
N GLY A 153 -7.90 -8.11 11.66
CA GLY A 153 -6.93 -7.99 12.74
C GLY A 153 -5.76 -7.09 12.34
N CYS A 154 -6.07 -5.96 11.68
CA CYS A 154 -5.08 -5.03 11.12
C CYS A 154 -4.14 -5.61 10.06
N LYS A 155 -4.51 -6.71 9.40
CA LYS A 155 -3.78 -7.18 8.21
C LYS A 155 -4.06 -6.29 7.01
N SER A 156 -5.25 -5.72 6.96
CA SER A 156 -5.65 -4.77 5.93
C SER A 156 -6.63 -3.73 6.46
N LEU A 157 -6.71 -2.61 5.74
CA LEU A 157 -7.70 -1.55 5.99
C LEU A 157 -8.64 -1.45 4.80
N GLN A 158 -9.88 -1.04 5.08
CA GLN A 158 -10.92 -0.79 4.08
C GLN A 158 -10.67 0.53 3.33
N CYS A 159 -9.45 0.70 2.80
CA CYS A 159 -8.94 1.86 2.08
C CYS A 159 -8.50 1.45 0.67
N PHE A 160 -9.30 1.78 -0.33
CA PHE A 160 -9.07 1.40 -1.72
C PHE A 160 -8.69 2.63 -2.55
N GLY A 161 -7.59 2.56 -3.31
CA GLY A 161 -7.13 3.67 -4.14
C GLY A 161 -6.51 4.82 -3.35
N GLY A 162 -6.23 4.60 -2.07
CA GLY A 162 -5.61 5.56 -1.16
C GLY A 162 -4.59 4.87 -0.27
N LEU A 163 -3.90 5.65 0.56
CA LEU A 163 -2.85 5.16 1.44
C LEU A 163 -3.39 4.86 2.84
N SER A 164 -3.36 3.58 3.20
CA SER A 164 -3.68 3.09 4.56
C SER A 164 -2.68 3.66 5.58
N GLY A 165 -3.16 4.14 6.72
CA GLY A 165 -2.33 4.56 7.84
C GLY A 165 -2.23 3.51 8.93
N LYS A 166 -1.73 3.92 10.10
CA LYS A 166 -1.60 3.04 11.27
C LYS A 166 -2.94 2.45 11.68
N CYS A 167 -2.98 1.12 11.79
CA CYS A 167 -4.14 0.40 12.29
C CYS A 167 -4.07 0.18 13.81
N GLY A 168 -5.21 0.20 14.48
CA GLY A 168 -5.32 -0.14 15.89
C GLY A 168 -6.75 -0.16 16.42
N PRO A 169 -6.92 -0.43 17.72
CA PRO A 169 -8.24 -0.48 18.37
C PRO A 169 -8.87 0.90 18.54
N ASN A 170 -8.06 1.98 18.50
CA ASN A 170 -8.50 3.35 18.73
C ASN A 170 -9.10 3.98 17.47
N ASN A 171 -10.09 3.33 16.85
CA ASN A 171 -10.69 3.73 15.58
C ASN A 171 -12.19 4.04 15.68
N SER A 172 -12.64 4.68 16.76
CA SER A 172 -14.07 4.92 17.00
C SER A 172 -14.81 5.63 15.86
N LYS A 173 -14.12 6.49 15.09
CA LYS A 173 -14.66 7.24 13.95
C LYS A 173 -14.72 6.44 12.64
N GLY A 174 -13.91 5.39 12.53
CA GLY A 174 -13.79 4.57 11.32
C GLY A 174 -14.41 3.18 11.44
N ARG A 175 -15.04 2.88 12.59
CA ARG A 175 -15.76 1.61 12.79
C ARG A 175 -16.79 1.43 11.68
N HIS A 176 -16.74 0.26 11.07
CA HIS A 176 -17.69 -0.12 10.02
C HIS A 176 -17.60 0.81 8.79
N VAL A 177 -16.49 1.51 8.56
CA VAL A 177 -16.30 2.43 7.42
C VAL A 177 -15.36 1.84 6.39
N ARG A 178 -15.71 1.96 5.10
CA ARG A 178 -14.85 1.71 3.94
C ARG A 178 -14.75 2.99 3.11
N VAL A 179 -13.59 3.22 2.52
CA VAL A 179 -13.41 4.26 1.51
C VAL A 179 -12.85 3.68 0.22
N THR A 180 -13.46 4.09 -0.89
CA THR A 180 -12.88 3.97 -2.22
C THR A 180 -12.57 5.38 -2.71
N CYS A 181 -11.28 5.71 -2.74
CA CYS A 181 -10.81 6.97 -3.27
C CYS A 181 -11.13 7.02 -4.75
N ALA A 182 -11.59 8.17 -5.19
CA ALA A 182 -11.70 8.43 -6.62
C ALA A 182 -10.28 8.44 -7.23
N LEU A 183 -10.14 8.34 -8.55
CA LEU A 183 -8.85 8.50 -9.22
C LEU A 183 -8.83 9.88 -9.90
N PRO A 184 -7.70 10.59 -9.92
CA PRO A 184 -7.57 11.75 -10.78
C PRO A 184 -7.64 11.30 -12.24
N GLU A 185 -8.33 12.08 -13.08
CA GLU A 185 -8.32 11.82 -14.52
C GLU A 185 -6.95 12.20 -15.10
N GLY A 186 -6.51 11.40 -16.06
CA GLY A 186 -5.23 11.54 -16.75
C GLY A 186 -5.25 12.47 -17.95
#